data_AF-A0A0L8JFH2-F1
#
_entry.id   AF-A0A0L8JFH2-F1
#
_cell.length_a   1.000
_cell.length_b   1.000
_cell.length_c   1.000
_cell.angle_alpha   90.00
_cell.angle_beta   90.00
_cell.angle_gamma   90.00
#
_symmetry.space_group_name_H-M   'P 1'
#
loop_
_entity.id
_entity.type
_entity.pdbx_description
1 polymer ?
#
loop_
_entity_poly.entity_id
_entity_poly.type
_entity_poly.pdbx_seq_one_letter_code
_entity_poly.pdbx_strand_id
1 'polypeptide(L)' 'MNPHPLPEDGAREPGGAMAVTVTASSVISRTETEPVALRFSYDRRQPFTVVLDMPDPADAGTARWSFARELL' A
#
# COMPACT_ATOMS: atom_id res chain seq x y z
N MET A 1 13.04 -45.22 19.91
CA MET A 1 12.48 -43.87 20.14
C MET A 1 13.26 -42.92 19.25
N ASN A 2 12.62 -42.34 18.24
CA ASN A 2 13.25 -41.40 17.32
C ASN A 2 12.53 -40.05 17.52
N PRO A 3 13.18 -39.00 18.05
CA PRO A 3 12.54 -37.69 18.14
C PRO A 3 12.59 -37.07 16.73
N HIS A 4 11.45 -36.98 16.07
CA HIS A 4 11.33 -36.09 14.91
C HIS A 4 11.42 -34.65 15.44
N PRO A 5 12.45 -33.86 15.07
CA PRO A 5 12.44 -32.44 15.38
C PRO A 5 11.30 -31.79 14.57
N LEU A 6 10.44 -31.05 15.26
CA LEU A 6 9.44 -30.21 14.61
C LEU A 6 10.17 -29.22 13.69
N PRO A 7 9.71 -28.97 12.46
CA PRO A 7 10.31 -27.94 11.62
C PRO A 7 10.16 -26.58 12.31
N GLU A 8 11.28 -25.95 12.64
CA GLU A 8 11.34 -24.64 13.31
C GLU A 8 10.90 -23.47 12.41
N ASP A 9 10.42 -23.75 11.19
CA ASP A 9 9.85 -22.77 10.26
C ASP A 9 8.31 -22.70 10.34
N GLY A 10 7.76 -22.85 11.54
CA GLY A 10 6.34 -22.65 11.82
C GLY A 10 5.97 -21.17 11.92
N ALA A 11 5.66 -20.56 10.78
CA ALA A 11 4.99 -19.25 10.65
C ALA A 11 5.77 -18.04 11.17
N ARG A 12 6.82 -17.63 10.44
CA ARG A 12 7.17 -16.20 10.40
C ARG A 12 6.02 -15.49 9.68
N GLU A 13 5.00 -15.04 10.43
CA GLU A 13 3.99 -14.14 9.85
C GLU A 13 4.75 -12.95 9.24
N PRO A 14 4.73 -12.74 7.92
CA PRO A 14 5.37 -11.59 7.34
C PRO A 14 4.70 -10.37 7.96
N GLY A 15 5.49 -9.49 8.59
CA GLY A 15 5.00 -8.27 9.24
C GLY A 15 3.97 -7.62 8.33
N GLY A 16 2.71 -7.58 8.79
CA GLY A 16 1.49 -7.61 7.98
C GLY A 16 1.18 -6.39 7.12
N ALA A 17 2.19 -5.59 6.78
CA ALA A 17 2.07 -4.46 5.88
C ALA A 17 2.48 -4.86 4.45
N MET A 18 1.59 -4.62 3.50
CA MET A 18 1.86 -4.72 2.06
C MET A 18 1.84 -3.31 1.47
N ALA A 19 2.71 -3.04 0.50
CA ALA A 19 2.68 -1.79 -0.24
C ALA A 19 2.91 -2.04 -1.73
N VAL A 20 2.22 -1.27 -2.56
CA VAL A 20 2.35 -1.29 -4.02
C VAL A 20 2.44 0.14 -4.55
N THR A 21 3.33 0.35 -5.52
CA THR A 21 3.43 1.62 -6.25
C THR A 21 2.85 1.43 -7.64
N VAL A 22 1.94 2.32 -8.03
CA VAL A 22 1.27 2.32 -9.34
C VAL A 22 1.48 3.69 -9.98
N THR A 23 1.81 3.72 -11.26
CA THR A 23 1.82 4.98 -12.03
C THR A 23 0.41 5.22 -12.57
N ALA A 24 -0.21 6.33 -12.18
CA ALA A 24 -1.51 6.78 -12.65
C ALA A 24 -1.40 8.08 -13.45
N SER A 25 -2.48 8.49 -14.10
CA SER A 25 -2.58 9.81 -14.75
C SER A 25 -3.42 10.75 -13.87
N SER A 26 -2.79 11.79 -13.34
CA SER A 26 -3.49 12.90 -12.67
C SER A 26 -4.13 13.79 -13.73
N VAL A 27 -5.41 14.11 -13.60
CA VAL A 27 -6.14 14.98 -14.52
C VAL A 27 -6.12 16.41 -13.96
N ILE A 28 -5.32 17.29 -14.55
CA ILE A 28 -5.16 18.69 -14.12
C ILE A 28 -6.25 19.56 -14.74
N SER A 29 -6.54 19.33 -16.03
CA SER A 29 -7.58 20.01 -16.76
C SER A 29 -8.24 19.07 -17.78
N ARG A 30 -9.20 19.56 -18.58
CA ARG A 30 -9.88 18.73 -19.58
C ARG A 30 -8.96 18.15 -20.66
N THR A 31 -7.80 18.77 -20.89
CA THR A 31 -6.86 18.39 -21.95
C THR A 31 -5.47 18.06 -21.44
N GLU A 32 -5.27 18.15 -20.12
CA GLU A 32 -3.95 18.05 -19.51
C GLU A 32 -3.95 16.98 -18.42
N THR A 33 -3.04 16.02 -18.58
CA THR A 33 -2.81 14.95 -17.63
C THR A 33 -1.33 14.77 -17.39
N GLU A 34 -0.95 14.45 -16.16
CA GLU A 34 0.45 14.18 -15.79
C GLU A 34 0.60 12.82 -15.12
N PRO A 35 1.68 12.06 -15.40
CA PRO A 35 1.93 10.81 -14.71
C PRO A 35 2.29 11.08 -13.23
N VAL A 36 1.64 10.36 -12.32
CA VAL A 36 1.89 10.43 -10.88
C VAL A 36 2.12 9.04 -10.31
N ALA A 37 3.18 8.89 -9.50
CA ALA A 37 3.47 7.65 -8.79
C ALA A 37 2.67 7.62 -7.47
N LEU A 38 1.68 6.74 -7.41
CA LEU A 38 0.82 6.53 -6.26
C LEU A 38 1.32 5.34 -5.44
N ARG A 39 1.43 5.49 -4.11
CA ARG A 39 1.78 4.38 -3.22
C ARG A 39 0.56 3.98 -2.40
N PHE A 40 0.08 2.76 -2.62
CA PHE A 40 -0.95 2.15 -1.78
C PHE A 40 -0.28 1.28 -0.71
N SER A 41 -0.74 1.39 0.52
CA SER A 41 -0.29 0.59 1.66
C SER A 41 -1.48 -0.03 2.38
N TYR A 42 -1.34 -1.28 2.78
CA TYR A 42 -2.35 -2.06 3.49
C TYR A 42 -1.70 -2.73 4.70
N ASP A 43 -2.26 -2.56 5.90
CA ASP A 43 -1.81 -3.24 7.11
C ASP A 43 -2.90 -4.21 7.58
N ARG A 44 -2.55 -5.49 7.75
CA ARG A 44 -3.46 -6.53 8.27
C ARG A 44 -4.00 -6.21 9.67
N ARG A 45 -3.33 -5.34 10.45
CA ARG A 45 -3.82 -4.82 11.74
C ARG A 45 -4.96 -3.81 11.58
N GLN A 46 -5.08 -3.21 10.40
CA GLN A 46 -6.16 -2.31 10.00
C GLN A 46 -6.81 -2.83 8.72
N PRO A 47 -7.44 -4.02 8.76
CA PRO A 47 -7.78 -4.81 7.57
C PRO A 47 -8.87 -4.20 6.68
N PHE A 48 -9.51 -3.14 7.15
CA PHE A 48 -10.56 -2.42 6.42
C PHE A 48 -10.05 -1.16 5.73
N THR A 49 -8.77 -0.81 5.92
CA THR A 49 -8.21 0.46 5.43
C THR A 49 -7.09 0.21 4.43
N VAL A 50 -7.13 0.96 3.32
CA VAL A 50 -5.99 1.13 2.42
C VAL A 50 -5.58 2.59 2.46
N VAL A 51 -4.28 2.82 2.63
CA VAL A 51 -3.70 4.16 2.66
C VAL A 51 -3.11 4.45 1.28
N LEU A 52 -3.47 5.58 0.69
CA LEU A 52 -2.88 6.13 -0.51
C LEU A 52 -1.99 7.30 -0.13
N ASP A 53 -0.72 7.21 -0.52
CA ASP A 53 0.25 8.28 -0.48
C ASP A 53 0.46 8.79 -1.91
N MET A 54 0.09 10.05 -2.16
CA MET A 54 0.29 10.74 -3.44
C MET A 54 1.27 11.89 -3.25
N PRO A 55 2.33 12.00 -4.07
CA PRO A 55 3.23 13.13 -4.02
C PRO A 55 2.46 14.41 -4.38
N ASP A 56 2.66 15.46 -3.59
CA ASP A 56 2.11 16.77 -3.91
C ASP A 56 2.93 17.39 -5.07
N PRO A 57 2.33 17.82 -6.18
CA PRO A 57 3.06 18.48 -7.25
C PRO A 57 3.54 19.90 -6.86
N ALA A 58 2.94 20.54 -5.86
CA ALA A 58 3.24 21.92 -5.47
C ALA A 58 4.26 22.04 -4.32
N ASP A 59 4.50 20.96 -3.57
CA ASP A 59 5.43 20.93 -2.43
C ASP A 59 6.16 19.58 -2.40
N ALA A 60 7.31 19.47 -1.72
CA ALA A 60 8.01 18.20 -1.51
C ALA A 60 7.26 17.23 -0.57
N GLY A 61 6.00 17.54 -0.24
CA GLY A 61 5.12 16.80 0.63
C GLY A 61 4.43 15.61 -0.04
N THR A 62 3.69 14.85 0.76
CA THR A 62 2.86 13.74 0.31
C THR A 62 1.47 13.92 0.88
N ALA A 63 0.48 14.04 0.02
CA ALA A 63 -0.92 13.98 0.41
C ALA A 63 -1.29 12.54 0.74
N ARG A 64 -1.85 12.33 1.94
CA ARG A 64 -2.25 11.01 2.43
C ARG A 64 -3.77 10.90 2.53
N TRP A 65 -4.33 9.86 1.93
CA TRP A 65 -5.74 9.49 2.05
C TRP A 65 -5.91 8.09 2.60
N SER A 66 -6.99 7.88 3.33
CA SER A 66 -7.40 6.58 3.84
C SER A 66 -8.75 6.21 3.23
N PHE A 67 -8.82 5.04 2.61
CA PHE A 67 -10.03 4.51 2.00
C PHE A 67 -10.47 3.24 2.72
N ALA A 68 -11.77 2.99 2.76
CA ALA A 68 -12.25 1.65 3.03
C ALA A 68 -11.80 0.74 1.87
N ARG A 69 -11.24 -0.42 2.19
CA ARG A 69 -10.68 -1.36 1.18
C ARG A 69 -11.68 -1.71 0.09
N GLU A 70 -12.96 -1.80 0.44
CA GLU A 70 -14.05 -2.19 -0.46
C GLU A 70 -14.53 -1.11 -1.44
N LEU A 71 -14.00 0.12 -1.31
CA LEU A 71 -14.31 1.23 -2.23
C LEU A 71 -13.31 1.34 -3.40
N LEU A 72 -12.21 0.60 -3.35
CA LEU A 72 -11.16 0.54 -4.38
C LEU A 72 -11.42 -0.63 -5.35
#